data_AF-A0A081G1Z4-F1
#
_entry.id   AF-A0A081G1Z4-F1
#
_cell.length_a   1.000
_cell.length_b   1.000
_cell.length_c   1.000
_cell.angle_alpha   90.00
_cell.angle_beta   90.00
_cell.angle_gamma   90.00
#
_symmetry.space_group_name_H-M   'P 1'
#
loop_
_entity.id
_entity.type
_entity.pdbx_description
1 polymer ?
#
loop_
_entity_poly.entity_id
_entity_poly.type
_entity_poly.pdbx_seq_one_letter_code
_entity_poly.pdbx_strand_id
1 'polypeptide(L)'
;MRAFAREHQFPVKRTLLKPLQHCLDTAFALPQSDAVRSFGELSCVVDAGKAWLFLTVELLDLRRYGQTGSTHFARMAAVFKVSADLDAFFLIDMHGKVIKRITQEPEVLPRVATAAHEAMREAGAGHTLSVTLANGYGLVYFEPLATGGEEPADLEALCKIALSLHARLFR
;
A
#
# COMPACT_ATOMS: atom_id res chain seq x y z
N MET A 1 10.61 -9.45 6.73
CA MET A 1 11.15 -8.06 6.74
C MET A 1 12.66 -7.95 7.02
N ARG A 2 13.19 -8.33 8.20
CA ARG A 2 14.64 -8.17 8.48
C ARG A 2 15.55 -9.07 7.63
N ALA A 3 15.11 -10.29 7.34
CA ALA A 3 15.82 -11.22 6.45
C ALA A 3 15.92 -10.62 5.03
N PHE A 4 14.80 -10.18 4.47
CA PHE A 4 14.72 -9.43 3.21
C PHE A 4 15.66 -8.21 3.20
N ALA A 5 15.62 -7.38 4.24
CA ALA A 5 16.49 -6.20 4.33
C ALA A 5 17.98 -6.58 4.26
N ARG A 6 18.38 -7.66 4.94
CA ARG A 6 19.76 -8.16 4.90
C ARG A 6 20.13 -8.71 3.53
N GLU A 7 19.25 -9.51 2.92
CA GLU A 7 19.47 -10.14 1.62
C GLU A 7 19.64 -9.12 0.49
N HIS A 8 18.78 -8.09 0.47
CA HIS A 8 18.82 -7.02 -0.53
C HIS A 8 19.67 -5.81 -0.10
N GLN A 9 20.40 -5.91 1.02
CA GLN A 9 21.25 -4.86 1.57
C GLN A 9 20.54 -3.52 1.82
N PHE A 10 19.24 -3.57 2.13
CA PHE A 10 18.47 -2.40 2.53
C PHE A 10 18.62 -2.10 4.02
N PRO A 11 18.81 -0.83 4.41
CA PRO A 11 18.87 -0.47 5.81
C PRO A 11 17.50 -0.56 6.49
N VAL A 12 17.46 -1.18 7.66
CA VAL A 12 16.32 -1.08 8.59
C VAL A 12 16.46 0.23 9.38
N LYS A 13 15.53 1.17 9.21
CA LYS A 13 15.63 2.51 9.80
C LYS A 13 14.53 2.77 10.83
N ARG A 14 14.86 2.57 12.12
CA ARG A 14 13.97 2.93 13.24
C ARG A 14 13.61 4.42 13.26
N THR A 15 14.50 5.28 12.79
CA THR A 15 14.27 6.73 12.71
C THR A 15 13.13 7.10 11.76
N LEU A 16 12.74 6.22 10.82
CA LEU A 16 11.62 6.43 9.90
C LEU A 16 10.26 5.99 10.48
N LEU A 17 10.22 5.34 11.65
CA LEU A 17 8.97 4.87 12.26
C LEU A 17 7.99 6.02 12.51
N LYS A 18 8.43 7.09 13.18
CA LYS A 18 7.56 8.24 13.51
C LYS A 18 7.14 9.01 12.26
N PRO A 19 8.03 9.39 11.32
CA PRO A 19 7.63 10.06 10.09
C PRO A 19 6.65 9.23 9.25
N LEU A 20 6.85 7.92 9.15
CA LEU A 20 5.97 7.05 8.38
C LEU A 20 4.61 6.86 9.07
N GLN A 21 4.57 6.66 10.39
CA GLN A 21 3.32 6.62 11.15
C GLN A 21 2.50 7.90 10.91
N HIS A 22 3.15 9.07 11.01
CA HIS A 22 2.49 10.34 10.73
C HIS A 22 1.95 10.43 9.30
N CYS A 23 2.69 9.91 8.30
CA CYS A 23 2.21 9.82 6.91
C CYS A 23 0.97 8.93 6.80
N LEU A 24 0.95 7.76 7.46
CA LEU A 24 -0.21 6.86 7.49
C LEU A 24 -1.44 7.53 8.09
N ASP A 25 -1.27 8.22 9.21
CA ASP A 25 -2.36 8.85 9.96
C ASP A 25 -2.91 10.10 9.27
N THR A 26 -2.14 10.76 8.41
CA THR A 26 -2.53 12.02 7.76
C THR A 26 -2.88 11.87 6.28
N ALA A 27 -2.14 11.06 5.53
CA ALA A 27 -2.33 10.93 4.09
C ALA A 27 -3.39 9.87 3.74
N PHE A 28 -3.45 8.78 4.50
CA PHE A 28 -4.25 7.59 4.14
C PHE A 28 -5.38 7.28 5.12
N ALA A 29 -5.47 8.00 6.24
CA ALA A 29 -6.66 7.96 7.07
C ALA A 29 -7.85 8.53 6.29
N LEU A 30 -8.98 7.83 6.34
CA LEU A 30 -10.23 8.29 5.73
C LEU A 30 -11.19 8.72 6.85
N PRO A 31 -11.08 9.95 7.38
CA PRO A 31 -12.01 10.43 8.40
C PRO A 31 -13.35 10.88 7.82
N GLN A 32 -13.41 11.21 6.52
CA GLN A 32 -14.57 11.86 5.88
C GLN A 32 -15.48 10.91 5.09
N SER A 33 -15.06 9.67 4.90
CA SER A 33 -15.95 8.61 4.43
C SER A 33 -16.42 7.91 5.69
N ASP A 34 -17.71 7.63 5.87
CA ASP A 34 -18.21 6.86 7.02
C ASP A 34 -17.53 5.46 7.26
N ALA A 35 -16.45 5.10 6.52
CA ALA A 35 -15.52 4.01 6.78
C ALA A 35 -14.23 4.60 7.39
N VAL A 36 -13.92 4.21 8.63
CA VAL A 36 -12.70 4.65 9.30
C VAL A 36 -11.56 3.73 8.88
N ARG A 37 -10.52 4.30 8.27
CA ARG A 37 -9.26 3.62 8.01
C ARG A 37 -8.19 4.20 8.92
N SER A 38 -7.52 3.36 9.70
CA SER A 38 -6.38 3.75 10.54
C SER A 38 -5.34 2.63 10.60
N PHE A 39 -4.15 2.95 11.08
CA PHE A 39 -3.01 2.05 11.09
C PHE A 39 -2.42 1.94 12.50
N GLY A 40 -2.23 0.72 12.97
CA GLY A 40 -1.54 0.43 14.22
C GLY A 40 -0.05 0.72 14.15
N GLU A 41 0.62 0.59 15.30
CA GLU A 41 2.04 0.91 15.44
C GLU A 41 2.93 0.10 14.49
N LEU A 42 3.87 0.80 13.87
CA LEU A 42 4.89 0.21 13.01
C LEU A 42 5.99 -0.44 13.86
N SER A 43 6.37 -1.67 13.53
CA SER A 43 7.44 -2.39 14.24
C SER A 43 8.79 -2.38 13.51
N CYS A 44 8.79 -2.19 12.19
CA CYS A 44 9.97 -2.24 11.34
C CYS A 44 9.73 -1.46 10.05
N VAL A 45 10.75 -0.71 9.61
CA VAL A 45 10.77 -0.01 8.32
C VAL A 45 12.06 -0.35 7.58
N VAL A 46 11.92 -0.86 6.37
CA VAL A 46 13.02 -1.10 5.42
C VAL A 46 13.01 0.03 4.41
N ASP A 47 14.13 0.74 4.29
CA ASP A 47 14.26 1.86 3.37
C ASP A 47 14.89 1.38 2.05
N ALA A 48 14.06 1.32 1.00
CA ALA A 48 14.47 1.00 -0.36
C ALA A 48 14.72 2.29 -1.20
N GLY A 49 15.08 3.39 -0.55
CA GLY A 49 15.43 4.66 -1.17
C GLY A 49 14.21 5.50 -1.56
N LYS A 50 13.43 5.03 -2.55
CA LYS A 50 12.22 5.72 -3.04
C LYS A 50 10.91 5.15 -2.51
N ALA A 51 11.00 4.00 -1.84
CA ALA A 51 9.89 3.34 -1.17
C ALA A 51 10.32 2.87 0.22
N TRP A 52 9.37 2.80 1.14
CA TRP A 52 9.55 2.27 2.48
C TRP A 52 8.62 1.09 2.68
N LEU A 53 9.19 -0.07 3.02
CA LEU A 53 8.43 -1.28 3.32
C LEU A 53 8.28 -1.44 4.83
N PHE A 54 7.10 -1.84 5.28
CA PHE A 54 6.79 -1.94 6.69
C PHE A 54 5.69 -2.97 6.96
N LEU A 55 5.56 -3.31 8.24
CA LEU A 55 4.47 -4.11 8.77
C LEU A 55 3.60 -3.23 9.66
N THR A 56 2.29 -3.35 9.53
CA THR A 56 1.31 -2.65 10.36
C THR A 56 0.05 -3.52 10.55
N VAL A 57 -0.86 -3.08 11.40
CA VAL A 57 -2.23 -3.59 11.46
C VAL A 57 -3.14 -2.50 10.92
N GLU A 58 -3.76 -2.75 9.77
CA GLU A 58 -4.81 -1.87 9.24
C GLU A 58 -6.11 -2.16 9.98
N LEU A 59 -6.69 -1.11 10.56
CA LEU A 59 -8.03 -1.12 11.10
C LEU A 59 -8.97 -0.49 10.07
N LEU A 60 -9.94 -1.29 9.62
CA LEU A 60 -11.00 -0.83 8.74
C LEU A 60 -12.35 -0.98 9.46
N ASP A 61 -12.98 0.15 9.77
CA ASP A 61 -14.33 0.17 10.33
C ASP A 61 -15.37 0.30 9.21
N LEU A 62 -16.22 -0.72 9.08
CA LEU A 62 -17.29 -0.78 8.09
C LEU A 62 -18.69 -0.66 8.72
N ARG A 63 -18.80 -0.26 10.00
CA ARG A 63 -20.06 -0.27 10.78
C ARG A 63 -21.21 0.48 10.10
N ARG A 64 -20.94 1.57 9.39
CA ARG A 64 -21.95 2.33 8.62
C ARG A 64 -22.69 1.50 7.55
N TYR A 65 -22.09 0.41 7.08
CA TYR A 65 -22.59 -0.42 5.99
C TYR A 65 -23.31 -1.68 6.53
N GLY A 66 -23.73 -1.65 7.79
CA GLY A 66 -24.45 -2.76 8.43
C GLY A 66 -23.58 -3.99 8.73
N GLN A 67 -22.25 -3.87 8.59
CA GLN A 67 -21.32 -4.93 8.96
C GLN A 67 -20.81 -4.69 10.39
N THR A 68 -21.16 -5.59 11.31
CA THR A 68 -20.65 -5.56 12.68
C THR A 68 -19.20 -6.00 12.72
N GLY A 69 -18.28 -5.06 12.89
CA GLY A 69 -16.88 -5.36 13.23
C GLY A 69 -15.91 -4.32 12.70
N SER A 70 -15.00 -3.85 13.56
CA SER A 70 -13.75 -3.28 13.11
C SER A 70 -12.82 -4.46 12.80
N THR A 71 -12.51 -4.67 11.52
CA THR A 71 -11.64 -5.76 11.10
C THR A 71 -10.19 -5.29 11.15
N HIS A 72 -9.37 -6.05 11.86
CA HIS A 72 -7.94 -5.80 12.00
C HIS A 72 -7.22 -6.72 11.02
N PHE A 73 -6.47 -6.14 10.10
CA PHE A 73 -5.73 -6.89 9.09
C PHE A 73 -4.24 -6.64 9.29
N ALA A 74 -3.47 -7.71 9.54
CA ALA A 74 -2.02 -7.61 9.42
C ALA A 74 -1.66 -7.28 7.97
N ARG A 75 -0.89 -6.22 7.78
CA ARG A 75 -0.46 -5.73 6.46
C ARG A 75 1.05 -5.71 6.37
N MET A 76 1.54 -6.31 5.30
CA MET A 76 2.81 -5.95 4.70
C MET A 76 2.55 -4.93 3.61
N ALA A 77 3.12 -3.74 3.77
CA ALA A 77 2.81 -2.61 2.90
C ALA A 77 4.07 -1.87 2.46
N ALA A 78 3.95 -1.14 1.36
CA ALA A 78 4.95 -0.21 0.89
C ALA A 78 4.34 1.18 0.69
N VAL A 79 5.05 2.19 1.17
CA VAL A 79 4.73 3.61 0.94
C VAL A 79 5.79 4.23 0.04
N PHE A 80 5.36 5.07 -0.89
CA PHE A 80 6.21 5.79 -1.84
C PHE A 80 5.63 7.18 -2.11
N LYS A 81 6.41 8.06 -2.74
CA LYS A 81 5.93 9.40 -3.15
C LYS A 81 5.29 9.35 -4.54
N VAL A 82 4.25 10.15 -4.74
CA VAL A 82 3.59 10.38 -6.03
C VAL A 82 3.31 11.88 -6.23
N SER A 83 2.89 12.31 -7.41
CA SER A 83 2.41 13.68 -7.61
C SER A 83 1.17 13.95 -6.76
N ALA A 84 1.09 15.15 -6.17
CA ALA A 84 0.08 15.49 -5.17
C ALA A 84 -1.34 15.68 -5.74
N ASP A 85 -1.46 15.80 -7.07
CA ASP A 85 -2.71 15.85 -7.84
C ASP A 85 -3.36 14.48 -8.05
N LEU A 86 -2.74 13.39 -7.58
CA LEU A 86 -3.26 12.04 -7.72
C LEU A 86 -3.98 11.60 -6.43
N ASP A 87 -5.29 11.42 -6.53
CA ASP A 87 -6.11 10.72 -5.52
C ASP A 87 -6.78 9.50 -6.17
N ALA A 88 -6.55 8.32 -5.59
CA ALA A 88 -7.20 7.10 -6.04
C ALA A 88 -7.17 6.04 -4.94
N PHE A 89 -8.29 5.37 -4.70
CA PHE A 89 -8.32 4.17 -3.88
C PHE A 89 -9.11 3.05 -4.58
N PHE A 90 -8.41 1.98 -4.94
CA PHE A 90 -9.00 0.84 -5.62
C PHE A 90 -8.26 -0.47 -5.32
N LEU A 91 -8.93 -1.57 -5.64
CA LEU A 91 -8.35 -2.90 -5.70
C LEU A 91 -8.24 -3.34 -7.16
N ILE A 92 -7.12 -3.94 -7.52
CA ILE A 92 -6.87 -4.48 -8.86
C ILE A 92 -6.41 -5.94 -8.75
N ASP A 93 -7.02 -6.82 -9.54
CA ASP A 93 -6.65 -8.24 -9.56
C ASP A 93 -5.40 -8.52 -10.41
N MET A 94 -4.92 -9.76 -10.36
CA MET A 94 -3.76 -10.22 -11.13
C MET A 94 -3.91 -10.10 -12.66
N HIS A 95 -5.13 -9.92 -13.16
CA HIS A 95 -5.43 -9.72 -14.58
C HIS A 95 -5.54 -8.25 -14.97
N GLY A 96 -5.30 -7.34 -14.03
CA GLY A 96 -5.39 -5.89 -14.26
C GLY A 96 -6.82 -5.34 -14.22
N LYS A 97 -7.80 -6.14 -13.78
CA LYS A 97 -9.17 -5.67 -13.65
C LYS A 97 -9.34 -4.98 -12.29
N VAL A 98 -9.87 -3.76 -12.31
CA VAL A 98 -10.26 -3.05 -11.10
C VAL A 98 -11.52 -3.71 -10.53
N ILE A 99 -11.40 -4.36 -9.38
CA ILE A 99 -12.47 -5.14 -8.75
C ILE A 99 -13.31 -4.31 -7.77
N LYS A 100 -12.74 -3.25 -7.20
CA LYS A 100 -13.44 -2.35 -6.27
C LYS A 100 -12.86 -0.95 -6.36
N ARG A 101 -13.73 0.06 -6.36
CA ARG A 101 -13.37 1.49 -6.27
C ARG A 101 -13.92 2.02 -4.96
N ILE A 102 -13.09 2.72 -4.21
CA ILE A 102 -13.46 3.27 -2.89
C ILE A 102 -13.54 4.80 -2.95
N THR A 103 -12.66 5.46 -3.71
CA THR A 103 -12.79 6.89 -4.04
C THR A 103 -13.23 7.13 -5.48
N GLN A 104 -13.77 8.33 -5.74
CA GLN A 104 -14.63 8.63 -6.90
C GLN A 104 -13.93 9.29 -8.08
N GLU A 105 -12.62 9.62 -8.06
CA GLU A 105 -11.99 10.35 -9.17
C GLU A 105 -11.88 9.49 -10.45
N PRO A 106 -12.80 9.66 -11.44
CA PRO A 106 -12.92 8.71 -12.54
C PRO A 106 -11.85 8.94 -13.60
N GLU A 107 -11.30 10.16 -13.67
CA GLU A 107 -10.36 10.60 -14.71
C GLU A 107 -8.93 10.12 -14.44
N VAL A 108 -8.51 10.09 -13.17
CA VAL A 108 -7.17 9.65 -12.75
C VAL A 108 -7.05 8.13 -12.78
N LEU A 109 -8.15 7.43 -12.47
CA LEU A 109 -8.15 5.99 -12.24
C LEU A 109 -7.62 5.15 -13.42
N PRO A 110 -7.97 5.37 -14.70
CA PRO A 110 -7.46 4.57 -15.81
C PRO A 110 -5.93 4.59 -15.90
N ARG A 111 -5.32 5.78 -15.77
CA ARG A 111 -3.87 5.95 -15.81
C ARG A 111 -3.19 5.21 -14.67
N VAL A 112 -3.71 5.37 -13.44
CA VAL A 112 -3.13 4.74 -12.25
C VAL A 112 -3.33 3.22 -12.28
N ALA A 113 -4.49 2.74 -12.70
CA ALA A 113 -4.79 1.32 -12.83
C ALA A 113 -3.87 0.65 -13.87
N THR A 114 -3.65 1.28 -15.03
CA THR A 114 -2.68 0.78 -16.03
C THR A 114 -1.27 0.73 -15.45
N ALA A 115 -0.82 1.78 -14.77
CA ALA A 115 0.50 1.80 -14.15
C ALA A 115 0.66 0.71 -13.08
N ALA A 116 -0.37 0.48 -12.27
CA ALA A 116 -0.40 -0.58 -11.26
C ALA A 116 -0.37 -1.97 -11.89
N HIS A 117 -1.17 -2.22 -12.93
CA HIS A 117 -1.19 -3.51 -13.61
C HIS A 117 0.17 -3.86 -14.22
N GLU A 118 0.78 -2.91 -14.93
CA GLU A 118 2.10 -3.11 -15.52
C GLU A 118 3.17 -3.35 -14.45
N ALA A 119 3.16 -2.59 -13.34
CA ALA A 119 4.06 -2.80 -12.22
C ALA A 119 3.89 -4.18 -11.57
N MET A 120 2.64 -4.66 -11.41
CA MET A 120 2.36 -6.01 -10.91
C MET A 120 2.91 -7.09 -11.84
N ARG A 121 2.71 -6.94 -13.16
CA ARG A 121 3.19 -7.88 -14.17
C ARG A 121 4.72 -7.98 -14.18
N GLU A 122 5.41 -6.85 -14.09
CA GLU A 122 6.88 -6.78 -14.03
C GLU A 122 7.43 -7.41 -12.74
N ALA A 123 6.71 -7.25 -11.64
CA ALA A 123 7.07 -7.83 -10.36
C ALA A 123 6.73 -9.33 -10.23
N GLY A 124 5.97 -9.89 -11.18
CA GLY A 124 5.48 -11.26 -11.11
C GLY A 124 4.44 -11.49 -9.99
N ALA A 125 3.70 -10.46 -9.61
CA ALA A 125 2.77 -10.53 -8.48
C ALA A 125 1.51 -11.33 -8.83
N GLY A 126 1.22 -12.38 -8.03
CA GLY A 126 0.07 -13.26 -8.21
C GLY A 126 -1.16 -12.90 -7.38
N HIS A 127 -1.12 -11.81 -6.62
CA HIS A 127 -2.16 -11.43 -5.66
C HIS A 127 -2.93 -10.18 -6.09
N THR A 128 -4.13 -9.99 -5.55
CA THR A 128 -4.85 -8.72 -5.70
C THR A 128 -4.05 -7.62 -5.01
N LEU A 129 -3.92 -6.45 -5.63
CA LEU A 129 -3.21 -5.30 -5.07
C LEU A 129 -4.21 -4.24 -4.62
N SER A 130 -4.08 -3.81 -3.37
CA SER A 130 -4.68 -2.57 -2.88
C SER A 130 -3.78 -1.40 -3.24
N VAL A 131 -4.34 -0.37 -3.88
CA VAL A 131 -3.62 0.84 -4.27
C VAL A 131 -4.36 2.04 -3.70
N THR A 132 -3.68 2.81 -2.85
CA THR A 132 -4.16 4.10 -2.36
C THR A 132 -3.16 5.19 -2.73
N LEU A 133 -3.59 6.23 -3.42
CA LEU A 133 -2.85 7.46 -3.67
C LEU A 133 -3.59 8.60 -2.98
N ALA A 134 -2.89 9.39 -2.18
CA ALA A 134 -3.46 10.54 -1.49
C ALA A 134 -2.34 11.46 -0.98
N ASN A 135 -2.57 12.77 -1.02
CA ASN A 135 -1.71 13.78 -0.40
C ASN A 135 -0.21 13.68 -0.80
N GLY A 136 0.07 13.29 -2.06
CA GLY A 136 1.44 13.13 -2.58
C GLY A 136 2.14 11.83 -2.17
N TYR A 137 1.41 10.88 -1.58
CA TYR A 137 1.92 9.56 -1.21
C TYR A 137 1.08 8.44 -1.85
N GLY A 138 1.75 7.34 -2.18
CA GLY A 138 1.15 6.08 -2.56
C GLY A 138 1.37 5.03 -1.47
N LEU A 139 0.36 4.20 -1.23
CA LEU A 139 0.36 3.06 -0.32
C LEU A 139 -0.14 1.84 -1.08
N VAL A 140 0.63 0.75 -1.04
CA VAL A 140 0.27 -0.52 -1.67
C VAL A 140 0.50 -1.72 -0.75
N TYR A 141 -0.34 -2.74 -0.88
CA TYR A 141 -0.21 -4.05 -0.22
C TYR A 141 -1.11 -5.08 -0.93
N PHE A 142 -0.81 -6.38 -0.80
CA PHE A 142 -1.63 -7.42 -1.41
C PHE A 142 -2.82 -7.86 -0.54
N GLU A 143 -3.87 -8.38 -1.20
CA GLU A 143 -5.10 -8.92 -0.62
C GLU A 143 -5.37 -10.36 -1.12
N PRO A 144 -5.62 -11.35 -0.23
CA PRO A 144 -5.33 -11.36 1.20
C PRO A 144 -3.86 -11.71 1.46
N LEU A 145 -3.24 -11.14 2.49
CA LEU A 145 -1.89 -11.56 2.93
C LEU A 145 -1.79 -12.02 4.38
N ALA A 146 -2.89 -12.00 5.13
CA ALA A 146 -2.88 -12.46 6.52
C ALA A 146 -3.21 -13.95 6.61
N THR A 147 -2.29 -14.83 6.16
CA THR A 147 -2.32 -16.27 6.50
C THR A 147 -1.09 -16.74 7.28
N GLY A 148 -0.09 -15.87 7.49
CA GLY A 148 1.15 -16.23 8.20
C GLY A 148 2.18 -16.99 7.35
N GLY A 149 2.01 -16.99 6.02
CA GLY A 149 2.91 -17.63 5.05
C GLY A 149 3.70 -16.66 4.16
N GLU A 150 3.80 -15.38 4.54
CA GLU A 150 4.42 -14.34 3.71
C GLU A 150 5.83 -14.74 3.24
N GLU A 151 6.00 -14.93 1.94
CA GLU A 151 7.26 -15.39 1.37
C GLU A 151 8.18 -14.20 1.09
N PRO A 152 9.52 -14.36 1.13
CA PRO A 152 10.45 -13.32 0.68
C PRO A 152 10.13 -12.76 -0.71
N ALA A 153 9.55 -13.59 -1.59
CA ALA A 153 9.10 -13.20 -2.92
C ALA A 153 7.99 -12.13 -2.91
N ASP A 154 7.08 -12.16 -1.92
CA ASP A 154 6.01 -11.16 -1.81
C ASP A 154 6.57 -9.79 -1.41
N LEU A 155 7.55 -9.77 -0.49
CA LEU A 155 8.27 -8.55 -0.11
C LEU A 155 9.03 -7.97 -1.30
N GLU A 156 9.68 -8.82 -2.08
CA GLU A 156 10.41 -8.42 -3.28
C GLU A 156 9.46 -7.86 -4.35
N ALA A 157 8.35 -8.55 -4.62
CA ALA A 157 7.35 -8.09 -5.56
C ALA A 157 6.75 -6.75 -5.14
N LEU A 158 6.39 -6.60 -3.86
CA LEU A 158 5.84 -5.36 -3.31
C LEU A 158 6.85 -4.20 -3.41
N CYS A 159 8.12 -4.45 -3.13
CA CYS A 159 9.19 -3.48 -3.30
C CYS A 159 9.30 -3.02 -4.77
N LYS A 160 9.34 -3.97 -5.71
CA LYS A 160 9.41 -3.68 -7.15
C LYS A 160 8.21 -2.87 -7.62
N ILE A 161 7.00 -3.23 -7.18
CA ILE A 161 5.78 -2.49 -7.50
C ILE A 161 5.87 -1.05 -7.00
N ALA A 162 6.23 -0.84 -5.73
CA ALA A 162 6.30 0.50 -5.15
C ALA A 162 7.33 1.40 -5.86
N LEU A 163 8.50 0.86 -6.20
CA LEU A 163 9.53 1.58 -6.96
C LEU A 163 9.09 1.90 -8.39
N SER A 164 8.43 0.96 -9.07
CA SER A 164 7.90 1.15 -10.43
C SER A 164 6.80 2.21 -10.44
N LEU A 165 5.86 2.14 -9.49
CA LEU A 165 4.80 3.13 -9.33
C LEU A 165 5.35 4.52 -9.01
N HIS A 166 6.33 4.62 -8.11
CA HIS A 166 7.02 5.88 -7.88
C HIS A 166 7.58 6.47 -9.18
N ALA A 167 8.33 5.69 -9.96
CA ALA A 167 8.95 6.17 -11.20
C ALA A 167 7.92 6.65 -12.25
N ARG A 168 6.72 6.08 -12.26
CA ARG A 168 5.66 6.38 -13.25
C ARG A 168 4.73 7.51 -12.82
N LEU A 169 4.54 7.68 -11.51
CA LEU A 169 3.53 8.55 -10.91
C LEU A 169 4.14 9.75 -10.19
N PHE A 170 5.45 9.77 -9.96
CA PHE A 170 6.17 10.92 -9.42
C PHE A 170 6.75 11.74 -10.57
N ARG A 171 6.22 12.96 -10.75
CA ARG A 171 6.74 13.98 -11.66
C ARG A 171 7.41 15.10 -10.89
#